data_AF-A0A7V3BGW9-F1
#
_entry.id   AF-A0A7V3BGW9-F1
#
_cell.length_a   1.000
_cell.length_b   1.000
_cell.length_c   1.000
_cell.angle_alpha   90.00
_cell.angle_beta   90.00
_cell.angle_gamma   90.00
#
_symmetry.space_group_name_H-M   'P 1'
#
loop_
_entity.id
_entity.type
_entity.pdbx_description
1 polymer ?
#
loop_
_entity_poly.entity_id
_entity_poly.type
_entity_poly.pdbx_seq_one_letter_code
_entity_poly.pdbx_strand_id
1 'polypeptide(L)'
;MRALRTAILVAALAVAGVEMAIRTVDEPWLVLKGAGHYETGCLPCHGAPGRRNPRIARAMTPPPPYLGPEVLQWQDDELFYIVKHGIKFTGMPAWPTQRRDDEVWAVVAFLRQLPNLEAEAYRRLVHGEADADGTVTPISALTGPEEVPRAVTASCGRCHGVHGHGRGIGAFPKLAGQRPAYLFASLQAYARGERYSGMMEPIAAGLSPEEMQALARYYSRLQEASPSALHPDATSAIERGEAIASRGIPHQRVPSCADCHGPGATRRNPLYPNLAGQYADYLVLQLESFKKNVRGGTDYAHIMRRVAAGLTPEQMRDVALYYASLPAATAPPAR
;
A
#
# COMPACT_ATOMS: atom_id res chain seq x y z
N MET A 1 2.51 2.18 33.25
CA MET A 1 3.07 1.04 32.49
C MET A 1 2.52 -0.32 32.91
N ARG A 2 2.58 -0.74 34.20
CA ARG A 2 2.02 -2.05 34.63
C ARG A 2 0.51 -2.23 34.34
N ALA A 3 -0.33 -1.25 34.68
CA ALA A 3 -1.77 -1.31 34.39
C ALA A 3 -2.10 -1.31 32.88
N LEU A 4 -1.32 -0.56 32.09
CA LEU A 4 -1.42 -0.56 30.63
C LEU A 4 -1.04 -1.92 30.05
N ARG A 5 0.04 -2.54 30.55
CA ARG A 5 0.44 -3.90 30.17
C ARG A 5 -0.65 -4.92 30.49
N THR A 6 -1.23 -4.90 31.69
CA THR A 6 -2.30 -5.84 32.05
C THR A 6 -3.53 -5.69 31.14
N ALA A 7 -3.91 -4.46 30.78
CA ALA A 7 -5.04 -4.22 29.88
C ALA A 7 -4.75 -4.66 28.44
N ILE A 8 -3.54 -4.45 27.93
CA ILE A 8 -3.12 -4.89 26.59
C ILE A 8 -3.04 -6.43 26.54
N LEU A 9 -2.45 -7.06 27.55
CA LEU A 9 -2.26 -8.51 27.61
C LEU A 9 -3.60 -9.27 27.62
N VAL A 10 -4.60 -8.77 28.37
CA VAL A 10 -5.96 -9.35 28.39
C VAL A 10 -6.64 -9.22 27.02
N ALA A 11 -6.41 -8.13 26.31
CA ALA A 11 -7.02 -7.89 25.00
C ALA A 11 -6.30 -8.63 23.86
N ALA A 12 -4.97 -8.75 23.91
CA ALA A 12 -4.16 -9.49 22.94
C ALA A 12 -4.48 -11.00 22.93
N LEU A 13 -4.74 -11.58 24.12
CA LEU A 13 -5.20 -12.97 24.25
C LEU A 13 -6.54 -13.24 23.54
N ALA A 14 -7.38 -12.23 23.33
CA ALA A 14 -8.63 -12.35 22.57
C ALA A 14 -8.45 -12.26 21.04
N VAL A 15 -7.28 -11.80 20.56
CA VAL A 15 -6.95 -11.63 19.13
C VAL A 15 -6.25 -12.87 18.55
N ALA A 16 -5.76 -13.79 19.40
CA ALA A 16 -5.06 -15.03 19.02
C ALA A 16 -5.87 -16.02 18.14
N GLY A 17 -7.11 -15.69 17.77
CA GLY A 17 -8.01 -16.51 16.96
C GLY A 17 -8.18 -16.11 15.49
N VAL A 18 -7.44 -15.14 14.94
CA VAL A 18 -7.67 -14.65 13.55
C VAL A 18 -6.50 -14.94 12.60
N GLU A 19 -6.61 -16.12 11.96
CA GLU A 19 -6.12 -16.57 10.64
C GLU A 19 -4.91 -15.89 9.96
N MET A 20 -3.75 -16.53 10.11
CA MET A 20 -3.07 -17.32 9.06
C MET A 20 -2.99 -16.70 7.64
N ALA A 21 -2.17 -15.65 7.45
CA ALA A 21 -1.60 -15.30 6.14
C ALA A 21 -0.32 -14.44 6.20
N ILE A 22 -0.05 -13.75 7.32
CA ILE A 22 1.17 -12.95 7.51
C ILE A 22 2.12 -13.78 8.38
N ARG A 23 2.87 -14.69 7.76
CA ARG A 23 3.58 -15.77 8.49
C ARG A 23 4.97 -15.40 9.04
N THR A 24 5.50 -14.21 8.75
CA THR A 24 6.85 -13.82 9.21
C THR A 24 6.96 -12.29 9.25
N VAL A 25 7.21 -11.72 10.44
CA VAL A 25 7.48 -10.28 10.62
C VAL A 25 8.80 -9.82 9.95
N ASP A 26 9.52 -10.76 9.35
CA ASP A 26 10.81 -10.54 8.70
C ASP A 26 10.71 -10.42 7.16
N GLU A 27 9.51 -10.54 6.57
CA GLU A 27 9.36 -10.40 5.12
C GLU A 27 9.81 -9.00 4.65
N PRO A 28 10.75 -8.88 3.70
CA PRO A 28 11.28 -7.59 3.26
C PRO A 28 10.20 -6.60 2.80
N TRP A 29 9.13 -7.09 2.16
CA TRP A 29 8.04 -6.24 1.68
C TRP A 29 7.16 -5.70 2.81
N LEU A 30 6.97 -6.46 3.90
CA LEU A 30 6.26 -5.99 5.10
C LEU A 30 7.07 -4.91 5.80
N VAL A 31 8.36 -5.16 6.01
CA VAL A 31 9.29 -4.19 6.61
C VAL A 31 9.30 -2.90 5.79
N LEU A 32 9.41 -2.99 4.47
CA LEU A 32 9.42 -1.83 3.58
C LEU A 32 8.10 -1.04 3.65
N LYS A 33 6.95 -1.74 3.63
CA LYS A 33 5.63 -1.11 3.77
C LYS A 33 5.50 -0.42 5.14
N GLY A 34 5.90 -1.09 6.21
CA GLY A 34 5.88 -0.55 7.58
C GLY A 34 6.78 0.66 7.75
N ALA A 35 7.97 0.65 7.16
CA ALA A 35 8.92 1.75 7.20
C ALA A 35 8.36 3.03 6.57
N GLY A 36 7.72 2.91 5.40
CA GLY A 36 7.08 4.05 4.73
C GLY A 36 5.94 4.66 5.55
N HIS A 37 5.15 3.82 6.23
CA HIS A 37 4.12 4.32 7.14
C HIS A 37 4.72 4.95 8.40
N TYR A 38 5.73 4.32 9.01
CA TYR A 38 6.38 4.86 10.21
C TYR A 38 6.93 6.26 9.97
N GLU A 39 7.60 6.49 8.84
CA GLU A 39 8.14 7.79 8.45
C GLU A 39 7.07 8.88 8.38
N THR A 40 5.86 8.55 7.93
CA THR A 40 4.79 9.53 7.70
C THR A 40 3.85 9.69 8.90
N GLY A 41 3.53 8.61 9.60
CA GLY A 41 2.55 8.58 10.70
C GLY A 41 3.16 8.56 12.11
N CYS A 42 4.29 7.88 12.31
CA CYS A 42 4.83 7.61 13.65
C CYS A 42 6.00 8.56 14.01
N LEU A 43 6.88 8.85 13.04
CA LEU A 43 8.07 9.67 13.23
C LEU A 43 7.79 11.05 13.87
N PRO A 44 6.71 11.78 13.52
CA PRO A 44 6.44 13.09 14.12
C PRO A 44 6.31 13.06 15.64
N CYS A 45 5.96 11.92 16.23
CA CYS A 45 5.86 11.75 17.67
C CYS A 45 7.03 10.94 18.24
N HIS A 46 7.44 9.86 17.56
CA HIS A 46 8.38 8.86 18.10
C HIS A 46 9.84 9.05 17.70
N GLY A 47 10.14 9.92 16.72
CA GLY A 47 11.48 10.10 16.17
C GLY A 47 11.92 8.93 15.28
N ALA A 48 13.22 8.85 14.99
CA ALA A 48 13.84 7.81 14.15
C ALA A 48 15.33 7.65 14.52
N PRO A 49 16.04 6.62 14.05
CA PRO A 49 17.48 6.50 14.26
C PRO A 49 18.23 7.77 13.85
N GLY A 50 19.05 8.31 14.75
CA GLY A 50 19.74 9.60 14.58
C GLY A 50 18.86 10.85 14.77
N ARG A 51 17.55 10.71 15.02
CA ARG A 51 16.58 11.80 15.18
C ARG A 51 15.70 11.61 16.42
N ARG A 52 16.00 12.35 17.49
CA ARG A 52 15.17 12.35 18.71
C ARG A 52 13.76 12.90 18.45
N ASN A 53 12.82 12.53 19.33
CA ASN A 53 11.46 13.06 19.35
C ASN A 53 11.49 14.61 19.37
N PRO A 54 10.64 15.29 18.57
CA PRO A 54 10.63 16.75 18.54
C PRO A 54 10.16 17.33 19.88
N ARG A 55 10.47 18.61 20.13
CA ARG A 55 10.13 19.29 21.39
C ARG A 55 8.63 19.27 21.68
N ILE A 56 7.79 19.44 20.65
CA ILE A 56 6.34 19.38 20.77
C ILE A 56 5.88 18.00 21.28
N ALA A 57 6.41 16.92 20.72
CA ALA A 57 6.07 15.56 21.14
C ALA A 57 6.51 15.30 22.58
N ARG A 58 7.72 15.72 22.95
CA ARG A 58 8.24 15.58 24.32
C ARG A 58 7.45 16.36 25.38
N ALA A 59 6.66 17.35 24.98
CA ALA A 59 5.79 18.12 25.88
C ALA A 59 4.38 17.51 26.03
N MET A 60 4.06 16.44 25.29
CA MET A 60 2.79 15.72 25.42
C MET A 60 2.68 15.03 26.78
N THR A 61 1.45 14.78 27.23
CA THR A 61 1.18 14.08 28.50
C THR A 61 0.38 12.80 28.23
N PRO A 62 0.96 11.60 28.45
CA PRO A 62 2.38 11.34 28.70
C PRO A 62 3.23 11.61 27.44
N PRO A 63 4.55 11.85 27.59
CA PRO A 63 5.43 12.01 26.43
C PRO A 63 5.59 10.67 25.69
N PRO A 64 5.52 10.65 24.34
CA PRO A 64 5.74 9.44 23.57
C PRO A 64 7.20 8.99 23.71
N PRO A 65 7.46 7.68 23.83
CA PRO A 65 8.82 7.16 23.90
C PRO A 65 9.52 7.24 22.54
N TYR A 66 10.85 7.18 22.57
CA TYR A 66 11.64 6.78 21.41
C TYR A 66 11.54 5.25 21.26
N LEU A 67 11.05 4.77 20.12
CA LEU A 67 10.59 3.38 20.01
C LEU A 67 11.71 2.33 19.88
N GLY A 68 12.90 2.70 19.38
CA GLY A 68 13.98 1.76 19.06
C GLY A 68 14.25 0.69 20.13
N PRO A 69 14.62 1.03 21.37
CA PRO A 69 14.83 0.04 22.42
C PRO A 69 13.52 -0.42 23.10
N GLU A 70 12.48 0.42 23.11
CA GLU A 70 11.25 0.18 23.86
C GLU A 70 10.37 -0.94 23.26
N VAL A 71 10.42 -1.12 21.95
CA VAL A 71 9.64 -2.16 21.23
C VAL A 71 10.04 -3.58 21.65
N LEU A 72 11.27 -3.78 22.13
CA LEU A 72 11.77 -5.10 22.58
C LEU A 72 11.06 -5.62 23.84
N GLN A 73 10.35 -4.75 24.56
CA GLN A 73 9.65 -5.12 25.79
C GLN A 73 8.26 -5.71 25.56
N TRP A 74 7.79 -5.74 24.32
CA TRP A 74 6.44 -6.13 23.94
C TRP A 74 6.49 -7.33 22.98
N GLN A 75 5.50 -8.21 23.05
CA GLN A 75 5.28 -9.26 22.06
C GLN A 75 4.63 -8.71 20.79
N ASP A 76 4.64 -9.48 19.71
CA ASP A 76 4.17 -9.07 18.39
C ASP A 76 2.67 -8.70 18.37
N ASP A 77 1.86 -9.49 19.05
CA ASP A 77 0.41 -9.29 19.24
C ASP A 77 0.11 -8.08 20.13
N GLU A 78 0.92 -7.83 21.16
CA GLU A 78 0.81 -6.63 21.98
C GLU A 78 1.16 -5.37 21.17
N LEU A 79 2.24 -5.41 20.38
CA LEU A 79 2.60 -4.31 19.47
C LEU A 79 1.49 -4.07 18.45
N PHE A 80 0.93 -5.14 17.85
CA PHE A 80 -0.21 -5.04 16.96
C PHE A 80 -1.40 -4.35 17.64
N TYR A 81 -1.75 -4.76 18.86
CA TYR A 81 -2.86 -4.18 19.60
C TYR A 81 -2.63 -2.69 19.89
N ILE A 82 -1.43 -2.32 20.35
CA ILE A 82 -1.03 -0.94 20.63
C ILE A 82 -1.14 -0.08 19.36
N VAL A 83 -0.61 -0.54 18.23
CA VAL A 83 -0.65 0.21 16.96
C VAL A 83 -2.08 0.29 16.42
N LYS A 84 -2.85 -0.79 16.50
CA LYS A 84 -4.22 -0.84 15.98
C LYS A 84 -5.17 0.09 16.74
N HIS A 85 -5.06 0.10 18.06
CA HIS A 85 -6.03 0.76 18.95
C HIS A 85 -5.52 2.07 19.56
N GLY A 86 -4.23 2.38 19.42
CA GLY A 86 -3.62 3.49 20.11
C GLY A 86 -3.65 3.30 21.63
N ILE A 87 -3.45 4.39 22.37
CA ILE A 87 -3.54 4.36 23.83
C ILE A 87 -4.55 5.41 24.30
N LYS A 88 -5.64 4.93 24.87
CA LYS A 88 -6.73 5.77 25.41
C LYS A 88 -6.19 6.80 26.41
N PHE A 89 -6.69 8.03 26.34
CA PHE A 89 -6.28 9.17 27.19
C PHE A 89 -4.81 9.57 27.00
N THR A 90 -4.24 9.32 25.83
CA THR A 90 -2.92 9.83 25.43
C THR A 90 -3.02 10.44 24.03
N GLY A 91 -1.95 11.09 23.57
CA GLY A 91 -1.86 11.54 22.18
C GLY A 91 -1.50 10.45 21.17
N MET A 92 -1.48 9.17 21.53
CA MET A 92 -1.25 8.06 20.60
C MET A 92 -2.58 7.61 19.97
N PRO A 93 -2.86 7.96 18.69
CA PRO A 93 -4.13 7.64 18.05
C PRO A 93 -4.23 6.15 17.67
N ALA A 94 -5.45 5.68 17.44
CA ALA A 94 -5.70 4.38 16.81
C ALA A 94 -5.36 4.40 15.31
N TRP A 95 -5.22 3.22 14.71
CA TRP A 95 -5.06 3.08 13.27
C TRP A 95 -6.26 3.71 12.53
N PRO A 96 -6.05 4.49 11.45
CA PRO A 96 -7.13 5.28 10.82
C PRO A 96 -8.33 4.45 10.35
N THR A 97 -8.09 3.19 9.97
CA THR A 97 -9.14 2.25 9.58
C THR A 97 -9.06 0.94 10.36
N GLN A 98 -10.17 0.48 10.94
CA GLN A 98 -10.15 -0.76 11.73
C GLN A 98 -10.27 -2.05 10.88
N ARG A 99 -10.17 -1.92 9.55
CA ARG A 99 -10.35 -3.03 8.60
C ARG A 99 -9.03 -3.59 8.03
N ARG A 100 -7.92 -2.85 8.15
CA ARG A 100 -6.64 -3.14 7.47
C ARG A 100 -5.57 -3.65 8.42
N ASP A 101 -5.83 -4.79 9.03
CA ASP A 101 -4.89 -5.45 9.95
C ASP A 101 -3.57 -5.81 9.27
N ASP A 102 -3.59 -6.04 7.95
CA ASP A 102 -2.40 -6.27 7.14
C ASP A 102 -1.42 -5.10 7.15
N GLU A 103 -1.93 -3.87 7.24
CA GLU A 103 -1.09 -2.67 7.31
C GLU A 103 -0.51 -2.45 8.71
N VAL A 104 -1.27 -2.80 9.76
CA VAL A 104 -0.79 -2.78 11.15
C VAL A 104 0.36 -3.78 11.32
N TRP A 105 0.20 -4.99 10.81
CA TRP A 105 1.25 -6.00 10.85
C TRP A 105 2.52 -5.60 10.09
N ALA A 106 2.40 -4.85 8.99
CA ALA A 106 3.56 -4.28 8.31
C ALA A 106 4.34 -3.31 9.22
N VAL A 107 3.65 -2.51 10.03
CA VAL A 107 4.31 -1.63 11.02
C VAL A 107 4.96 -2.45 12.14
N VAL A 108 4.31 -3.50 12.65
CA VAL A 108 4.93 -4.40 13.65
C VAL A 108 6.22 -5.01 13.10
N ALA A 109 6.20 -5.51 11.87
CA ALA A 109 7.37 -6.03 11.17
C ALA A 109 8.52 -5.00 11.13
N PHE A 110 8.21 -3.76 10.74
CA PHE A 110 9.20 -2.68 10.75
C PHE A 110 9.72 -2.35 12.16
N LEU A 111 8.84 -2.28 13.16
CA LEU A 111 9.22 -1.96 14.54
C LEU A 111 10.21 -2.99 15.11
N ARG A 112 10.13 -4.26 14.71
CA ARG A 112 11.13 -5.28 15.09
C ARG A 112 12.51 -5.04 14.51
N GLN A 113 12.60 -4.40 13.34
CA GLN A 113 13.87 -4.05 12.71
C GLN A 113 14.45 -2.74 13.26
N LEU A 114 13.59 -1.82 13.71
CA LEU A 114 13.96 -0.48 14.19
C LEU A 114 15.13 -0.42 15.20
N PRO A 115 15.22 -1.26 16.24
CA PRO A 115 16.34 -1.22 17.19
C PRO A 115 17.72 -1.43 16.54
N ASN A 116 17.77 -2.15 15.41
CA ASN A 116 19.01 -2.53 14.74
C ASN A 116 19.34 -1.63 13.53
N LEU A 117 18.49 -0.63 13.25
CA LEU A 117 18.69 0.26 12.11
C LEU A 117 19.54 1.47 12.47
N GLU A 118 20.66 1.62 11.77
CA GLU A 118 21.44 2.85 11.76
C GLU A 118 20.72 3.98 11.03
N ALA A 119 21.02 5.23 11.37
CA ALA A 119 20.39 6.42 10.80
C ALA A 119 20.40 6.43 9.26
N GLU A 120 21.53 6.04 8.68
CA GLU A 120 21.71 6.00 7.23
C GLU A 120 20.95 4.85 6.58
N ALA A 121 20.92 3.67 7.21
CA ALA A 121 20.12 2.54 6.74
C ALA A 121 18.61 2.85 6.80
N TYR A 122 18.15 3.49 7.87
CA TYR A 122 16.77 3.98 8.00
C TYR A 122 16.42 4.94 6.87
N ARG A 123 17.25 5.97 6.60
CA ARG A 123 17.01 6.95 5.53
C ARG A 123 16.83 6.29 4.17
N ARG A 124 17.73 5.38 3.80
CA ARG A 124 17.60 4.61 2.54
C ARG A 124 16.33 3.77 2.50
N LEU A 125 15.96 3.15 3.62
CA LEU A 125 14.76 2.33 3.71
C LEU A 125 13.48 3.15 3.51
N VAL A 126 13.35 4.34 4.10
CA VAL A 126 12.11 5.13 4.03
C VAL A 126 12.02 6.07 2.83
N HIS A 127 13.15 6.53 2.28
CA HIS A 127 13.16 7.45 1.13
C HIS A 127 13.46 6.75 -0.20
N GLY A 128 14.05 5.56 -0.19
CA GLY A 128 14.45 4.86 -1.42
C GLY A 128 15.49 5.66 -2.21
N GLU A 129 15.34 5.67 -3.53
CA GLU A 129 16.17 6.44 -4.48
C GLU A 129 15.71 7.91 -4.62
N ALA A 130 14.81 8.39 -3.76
CA ALA A 130 14.39 9.78 -3.80
C ALA A 130 15.53 10.68 -3.29
N ASP A 131 16.41 11.10 -4.21
CA ASP A 131 17.36 12.17 -3.93
C ASP A 131 16.56 13.43 -3.56
N ALA A 132 16.96 14.06 -2.46
CA ALA A 132 16.29 15.23 -1.90
C ALA A 132 16.53 16.53 -2.70
N ASP A 133 17.23 16.44 -3.83
CA ASP A 133 17.64 17.58 -4.65
C ASP A 133 16.69 17.75 -5.85
N GLY A 134 15.87 18.80 -5.79
CA GLY A 134 14.94 19.19 -6.84
C GLY A 134 14.13 20.45 -6.50
N THR A 135 13.63 21.14 -7.52
CA THR A 135 12.81 22.36 -7.41
C THR A 135 11.42 22.07 -6.80
N VAL A 136 10.93 22.95 -5.92
CA VAL A 136 9.60 22.84 -5.30
C VAL A 136 8.55 23.37 -6.26
N THR A 137 8.04 22.49 -7.13
CA THR A 137 6.82 22.76 -7.91
C THR A 137 5.60 22.27 -7.12
N PRO A 138 4.59 23.12 -6.85
CA PRO A 138 3.35 22.72 -6.17
C PRO A 138 2.60 21.60 -6.92
N ILE A 139 1.86 20.76 -6.19
CA ILE A 139 1.05 19.66 -6.79
C ILE A 139 0.00 20.20 -7.78
N SER A 140 -0.50 21.42 -7.56
CA SER A 140 -1.44 22.06 -8.48
C SER A 140 -0.82 22.46 -9.83
N ALA A 141 0.52 22.51 -9.94
CA ALA A 141 1.26 23.02 -11.09
C ALA A 141 2.03 21.92 -11.86
N LEU A 142 1.75 20.63 -11.64
CA LEU A 142 2.46 19.53 -12.32
C LEU A 142 2.19 19.54 -13.84
N THR A 143 3.20 19.87 -14.66
CA THR A 143 3.14 19.89 -16.13
C THR A 143 3.98 18.77 -16.75
N GLY A 144 3.43 17.54 -16.82
CA GLY A 144 4.06 16.45 -17.58
C GLY A 144 5.36 15.87 -16.99
N PRO A 145 6.04 14.96 -17.71
CA PRO A 145 7.12 14.12 -17.17
C PRO A 145 8.52 14.74 -17.19
N GLU A 146 8.70 15.97 -17.70
CA GLU A 146 10.05 16.55 -17.94
C GLU A 146 10.77 17.03 -16.67
N GLU A 147 10.05 17.31 -15.59
CA GLU A 147 10.61 17.48 -14.24
C GLU A 147 9.76 16.69 -13.25
N VAL A 148 10.39 16.00 -12.29
CA VAL A 148 9.67 15.36 -11.16
C VAL A 148 9.54 16.38 -10.05
N PRO A 149 8.35 16.94 -9.79
CA PRO A 149 8.20 18.03 -8.83
C PRO A 149 8.57 17.56 -7.43
N ARG A 150 9.28 18.39 -6.65
CA ARG A 150 9.63 18.02 -5.28
C ARG A 150 8.42 17.71 -4.41
N ALA A 151 7.24 18.28 -4.71
CA ALA A 151 6.02 17.90 -4.03
C ALA A 151 5.60 16.43 -4.28
N VAL A 152 5.91 15.88 -5.46
CA VAL A 152 5.69 14.47 -5.80
C VAL A 152 6.77 13.59 -5.17
N THR A 153 8.05 13.93 -5.29
CA THR A 153 9.14 13.14 -4.66
C THR A 153 9.01 13.13 -3.13
N ALA A 154 8.68 14.28 -2.54
CA ALA A 154 8.50 14.46 -1.11
C ALA A 154 7.10 14.11 -0.60
N SER A 155 6.22 13.48 -1.39
CA SER A 155 4.92 13.00 -0.88
C SER A 155 4.63 11.59 -1.35
N CYS A 156 4.52 11.39 -2.67
CA CYS A 156 4.09 10.14 -3.26
C CYS A 156 5.28 9.22 -3.61
N GLY A 157 6.38 9.82 -4.10
CA GLY A 157 7.56 9.12 -4.61
C GLY A 157 8.32 8.30 -3.57
N ARG A 158 8.28 8.70 -2.29
CA ARG A 158 8.87 7.90 -1.19
C ARG A 158 8.31 6.48 -1.09
N CYS A 159 7.03 6.31 -1.43
CA CYS A 159 6.35 5.02 -1.40
C CYS A 159 6.22 4.45 -2.82
N HIS A 160 5.70 5.23 -3.76
CA HIS A 160 5.39 4.76 -5.11
C HIS A 160 6.55 4.85 -6.11
N GLY A 161 7.74 5.27 -5.68
CA GLY A 161 8.87 5.56 -6.56
C GLY A 161 8.69 6.89 -7.29
N VAL A 162 9.80 7.58 -7.59
CA VAL A 162 9.77 8.88 -8.28
C VAL A 162 9.13 8.80 -9.66
N HIS A 163 9.25 7.65 -10.32
CA HIS A 163 8.60 7.36 -11.60
C HIS A 163 7.29 6.59 -11.48
N GLY A 164 6.73 6.42 -10.27
CA GLY A 164 5.50 5.68 -10.07
C GLY A 164 5.62 4.18 -10.32
N HIS A 165 6.83 3.62 -10.27
CA HIS A 165 7.11 2.20 -10.51
C HIS A 165 7.07 1.34 -9.25
N GLY A 166 6.74 1.91 -8.10
CA GLY A 166 6.85 1.25 -6.80
C GLY A 166 8.31 1.12 -6.35
N ARG A 167 8.58 0.15 -5.47
CA ARG A 167 9.90 -0.08 -4.86
C ARG A 167 10.37 -1.53 -4.95
N GLY A 168 10.12 -2.17 -6.10
CA GLY A 168 10.68 -3.46 -6.47
C GLY A 168 9.95 -4.71 -5.94
N ILE A 169 9.45 -4.68 -4.71
CA ILE A 169 8.94 -5.89 -4.01
C ILE A 169 7.43 -5.85 -3.69
N GLY A 170 6.63 -5.11 -4.46
CA GLY A 170 5.17 -5.11 -4.31
C GLY A 170 4.59 -4.45 -3.05
N ALA A 171 5.43 -3.94 -2.14
CA ALA A 171 5.02 -3.21 -0.94
C ALA A 171 4.12 -1.99 -1.27
N PHE A 172 4.44 -1.32 -2.38
CA PHE A 172 3.70 -0.17 -2.91
C PHE A 172 3.37 -0.42 -4.39
N PRO A 173 2.13 -0.16 -4.83
CA PRO A 173 1.74 -0.43 -6.20
C PRO A 173 2.39 0.52 -7.21
N LYS A 174 2.58 0.00 -8.42
CA LYS A 174 2.87 0.81 -9.62
C LYS A 174 1.67 1.73 -9.93
N LEU A 175 1.95 3.02 -10.11
CA LEU A 175 0.99 4.05 -10.50
C LEU A 175 1.18 4.52 -11.95
N ALA A 176 2.39 4.39 -12.50
CA ALA A 176 2.72 4.80 -13.86
C ALA A 176 1.82 4.11 -14.89
N GLY A 177 1.29 4.90 -15.83
CA GLY A 177 0.35 4.48 -16.90
C GLY A 177 -0.99 3.93 -16.41
N GLN A 178 -1.30 4.06 -15.11
CA GLN A 178 -2.64 3.76 -14.63
C GLN A 178 -3.64 4.78 -15.19
N ARG A 179 -4.90 4.34 -15.32
CA ARG A 179 -5.96 5.18 -15.88
C ARG A 179 -6.21 6.40 -14.99
N PRO A 180 -6.27 7.62 -15.56
CA PRO A 180 -6.42 8.84 -14.77
C PRO A 180 -7.75 8.87 -14.02
N ALA A 181 -8.84 8.40 -14.63
CA ALA A 181 -10.13 8.31 -13.96
C ALA A 181 -10.11 7.37 -12.74
N TYR A 182 -9.44 6.21 -12.86
CA TYR A 182 -9.29 5.28 -11.74
C TYR A 182 -8.39 5.84 -10.63
N LEU A 183 -7.29 6.51 -10.97
CA LEU A 183 -6.42 7.16 -9.98
C LEU A 183 -7.17 8.24 -9.21
N PHE A 184 -7.87 9.12 -9.93
CA PHE A 184 -8.67 10.19 -9.33
C PHE A 184 -9.78 9.63 -8.43
N ALA A 185 -10.54 8.65 -8.91
CA ALA A 185 -11.58 8.01 -8.10
C ALA A 185 -11.01 7.24 -6.90
N SER A 186 -9.81 6.66 -7.02
CA SER A 186 -9.14 6.00 -5.90
C SER A 186 -8.72 7.00 -4.82
N LEU A 187 -8.15 8.14 -5.19
CA LEU A 187 -7.78 9.20 -4.25
C LEU A 187 -9.02 9.74 -3.52
N GLN A 188 -10.11 10.01 -4.25
CA GLN A 188 -11.38 10.40 -3.61
C GLN A 188 -11.91 9.32 -2.67
N ALA A 189 -11.91 8.05 -3.08
CA ALA A 189 -12.38 6.96 -2.23
C ALA A 189 -11.54 6.81 -0.96
N TYR A 190 -10.22 7.04 -1.02
CA TYR A 190 -9.38 7.11 0.18
C TYR A 190 -9.73 8.32 1.05
N ALA A 191 -9.83 9.52 0.47
CA ALA A 191 -10.15 10.74 1.22
C ALA A 191 -11.51 10.67 1.93
N ARG A 192 -12.48 9.94 1.35
CA ARG A 192 -13.82 9.70 1.92
C ARG A 192 -13.90 8.49 2.86
N GLY A 193 -12.82 7.73 3.03
CA GLY A 193 -12.82 6.49 3.83
C GLY A 193 -13.63 5.33 3.21
N GLU A 194 -13.93 5.39 1.92
CA GLU A 194 -14.64 4.34 1.16
C GLU A 194 -13.70 3.24 0.67
N ARG A 195 -12.42 3.60 0.48
CA ARG A 195 -11.31 2.66 0.23
C ARG A 195 -10.41 2.67 1.45
N TYR A 196 -10.32 1.52 2.12
CA TYR A 196 -9.71 1.46 3.43
C TYR A 196 -8.18 1.37 3.36
N SER A 197 -7.49 2.30 4.01
CA SER A 197 -6.04 2.26 4.27
C SER A 197 -5.61 3.27 5.33
N GLY A 198 -4.97 2.81 6.40
CA GLY A 198 -4.34 3.70 7.38
C GLY A 198 -3.10 4.41 6.85
N MET A 199 -2.62 4.04 5.66
CA MET A 199 -1.51 4.70 4.98
C MET A 199 -2.02 5.76 4.00
N MET A 200 -2.94 5.40 3.11
CA MET A 200 -3.38 6.28 2.03
C MET A 200 -4.53 7.22 2.41
N GLU A 201 -5.37 6.90 3.40
CA GLU A 201 -6.45 7.81 3.84
C GLU A 201 -5.90 9.15 4.34
N PRO A 202 -4.91 9.22 5.26
CA PRO A 202 -4.40 10.51 5.75
C PRO A 202 -3.72 11.32 4.64
N ILE A 203 -3.05 10.65 3.70
CA ILE A 203 -2.42 11.30 2.55
C ILE A 203 -3.49 11.89 1.63
N ALA A 204 -4.51 11.11 1.28
CA ALA A 204 -5.56 11.55 0.37
C ALA A 204 -6.46 12.64 0.98
N ALA A 205 -6.73 12.57 2.29
CA ALA A 205 -7.53 13.57 3.00
C ALA A 205 -6.89 14.97 2.99
N GLY A 206 -5.57 15.07 2.83
CA GLY A 206 -4.85 16.35 2.71
C GLY A 206 -4.85 16.96 1.30
N LEU A 207 -5.42 16.29 0.30
CA LEU A 207 -5.41 16.76 -1.09
C LEU A 207 -6.72 17.45 -1.47
N SER A 208 -6.63 18.54 -2.23
CA SER A 208 -7.76 19.14 -2.93
C SER A 208 -8.17 18.30 -4.16
N PRO A 209 -9.42 18.43 -4.65
CA PRO A 209 -9.85 17.79 -5.90
C PRO A 209 -8.95 18.12 -7.10
N GLU A 210 -8.47 19.36 -7.19
CA GLU A 210 -7.57 19.83 -8.25
C GLU A 210 -6.22 19.10 -8.19
N GLU A 211 -5.65 18.96 -6.99
CA GLU A 211 -4.41 18.21 -6.76
C GLU A 211 -4.56 16.72 -7.07
N MET A 212 -5.68 16.11 -6.65
CA MET A 212 -5.97 14.71 -6.99
C MET A 212 -6.04 14.51 -8.50
N GLN A 213 -6.65 15.45 -9.23
CA GLN A 213 -6.75 15.40 -10.69
C GLN A 213 -5.39 15.62 -11.36
N ALA A 214 -4.57 16.54 -10.84
CA ALA A 214 -3.20 16.77 -11.31
C ALA A 214 -2.33 15.52 -11.14
N LEU A 215 -2.35 14.89 -9.95
CA LEU A 215 -1.62 13.64 -9.68
C LEU A 215 -2.09 12.50 -10.58
N ALA A 216 -3.41 12.36 -10.79
CA ALA A 216 -3.96 11.34 -11.67
C ALA A 216 -3.49 11.51 -13.13
N ARG A 217 -3.47 12.75 -13.64
CA ARG A 217 -2.94 13.05 -14.97
C ARG A 217 -1.44 12.78 -15.05
N TYR A 218 -0.68 13.24 -14.05
CA TYR A 218 0.77 13.07 -13.98
C TYR A 218 1.16 11.58 -14.06
N TYR A 219 0.68 10.75 -13.14
CA TYR A 219 1.03 9.32 -13.13
C TYR A 219 0.53 8.57 -14.36
N SER A 220 -0.61 8.96 -14.93
CA SER A 220 -1.12 8.33 -16.17
C SER A 220 -0.24 8.58 -17.40
N ARG A 221 0.61 9.61 -17.38
CA ARG A 221 1.52 9.96 -18.48
C ARG A 221 2.95 9.43 -18.29
N LEU A 222 3.28 8.93 -17.11
CA LEU A 222 4.59 8.33 -16.88
C LEU A 222 4.72 7.06 -17.69
N GLN A 223 5.94 6.84 -18.22
CA GLN A 223 6.28 5.60 -18.89
C GLN A 223 5.96 4.43 -17.96
N GLU A 224 5.19 3.49 -18.48
CA GLU A 224 4.83 2.32 -17.71
C GLU A 224 6.07 1.49 -17.35
N ALA A 225 6.05 0.92 -16.15
CA ALA A 225 7.14 0.07 -15.69
C ALA A 225 7.19 -1.22 -16.52
N SER A 226 8.40 -1.72 -16.76
CA SER A 226 8.63 -3.06 -17.28
C SER A 226 7.91 -4.13 -16.43
N PRO A 227 7.61 -5.30 -17.02
CA PRO A 227 7.09 -6.45 -16.29
C PRO A 227 7.89 -6.70 -15.01
N SER A 228 7.21 -7.11 -13.95
CA SER A 228 7.92 -7.48 -12.72
C SER A 228 8.76 -8.73 -12.99
N ALA A 229 9.97 -8.80 -12.43
CA ALA A 229 10.78 -10.02 -12.53
C ALA A 229 10.01 -11.19 -11.89
N LEU A 230 9.75 -12.25 -12.66
CA LEU A 230 9.05 -13.43 -12.19
C LEU A 230 10.02 -14.57 -11.91
N HIS A 231 9.65 -15.45 -10.97
CA HIS A 231 10.42 -16.66 -10.71
C HIS A 231 10.42 -17.55 -11.96
N PRO A 232 11.56 -18.16 -12.35
CA PRO A 232 11.66 -19.02 -13.53
C PRO A 232 10.62 -20.16 -13.56
N ASP A 233 10.23 -20.66 -12.39
CA ASP A 233 9.25 -21.77 -12.25
C ASP A 233 7.78 -21.32 -12.38
N ALA A 234 7.52 -20.02 -12.60
CA ALA A 234 6.17 -19.48 -12.66
C ALA A 234 5.42 -19.78 -13.96
N THR A 235 6.07 -20.35 -14.99
CA THR A 235 5.47 -20.57 -16.32
C THR A 235 4.13 -21.28 -16.27
N SER A 236 4.05 -22.42 -15.56
CA SER A 236 2.78 -23.17 -15.46
C SER A 236 1.68 -22.38 -14.73
N ALA A 237 2.05 -21.55 -13.74
CA ALA A 237 1.11 -20.69 -13.02
C ALA A 237 0.60 -19.54 -13.89
N ILE A 238 1.48 -18.97 -14.73
CA ILE A 238 1.12 -17.93 -15.69
C ILE A 238 0.14 -18.48 -16.73
N GLU A 239 0.36 -19.69 -17.26
CA GLU A 239 -0.55 -20.32 -18.23
C GLU A 239 -1.94 -20.58 -17.63
N ARG A 240 -2.01 -21.09 -16.39
CA ARG A 240 -3.28 -21.23 -15.65
C ARG A 240 -3.93 -19.87 -15.39
N GLY A 241 -3.14 -18.86 -15.03
CA GLY A 241 -3.59 -17.49 -14.81
C GLY A 241 -4.18 -16.86 -16.06
N GLU A 242 -3.55 -17.05 -17.22
CA GLU A 242 -4.03 -16.59 -18.52
C GLU A 242 -5.37 -17.23 -18.89
N ALA A 243 -5.49 -18.54 -18.65
CA ALA A 243 -6.72 -19.28 -18.89
C ALA A 243 -7.89 -18.69 -18.07
N ILE A 244 -7.66 -18.39 -16.78
CA ILE A 244 -8.66 -17.76 -15.91
C ILE A 244 -8.93 -16.32 -16.35
N ALA A 245 -7.88 -15.55 -16.66
CA ALA A 245 -8.02 -14.15 -17.06
C ALA A 245 -8.82 -13.98 -18.36
N SER A 246 -8.63 -14.91 -19.31
CA SER A 246 -9.27 -14.85 -20.62
C SER A 246 -10.68 -15.43 -20.63
N ARG A 247 -10.89 -16.58 -19.98
CA ARG A 247 -12.17 -17.33 -20.06
C ARG A 247 -13.04 -17.21 -18.81
N GLY A 248 -12.48 -16.75 -17.70
CA GLY A 248 -13.12 -16.85 -16.40
C GLY A 248 -13.26 -18.31 -15.94
N ILE A 249 -14.05 -18.50 -14.89
CA ILE A 249 -14.41 -19.81 -14.32
C ILE A 249 -15.93 -19.82 -14.09
N PRO A 250 -16.73 -20.19 -15.11
CA PRO A 250 -18.19 -20.05 -15.06
C PRO A 250 -18.85 -20.78 -13.88
N HIS A 251 -18.38 -21.99 -13.56
CA HIS A 251 -18.92 -22.78 -12.45
C HIS A 251 -18.60 -22.17 -11.06
N GLN A 252 -17.59 -21.28 -10.97
CA GLN A 252 -17.27 -20.49 -9.77
C GLN A 252 -17.83 -19.06 -9.85
N ARG A 253 -18.62 -18.73 -10.89
CA ARG A 253 -19.15 -17.39 -11.18
C ARG A 253 -18.08 -16.31 -11.31
N VAL A 254 -16.88 -16.69 -11.76
CA VAL A 254 -15.79 -15.78 -12.06
C VAL A 254 -15.87 -15.45 -13.56
N PRO A 255 -16.20 -14.20 -13.96
CA PRO A 255 -16.18 -13.81 -15.37
C PRO A 255 -14.72 -13.68 -15.88
N SER A 256 -14.57 -13.54 -17.20
CA SER A 256 -13.28 -13.16 -17.79
C SER A 256 -12.78 -11.85 -17.19
N CYS A 257 -11.52 -11.84 -16.73
CA CYS A 257 -10.88 -10.64 -16.22
C CYS A 257 -10.60 -9.66 -17.36
N ALA A 258 -10.18 -10.18 -18.52
CA ALA A 258 -9.78 -9.41 -19.69
C ALA A 258 -10.93 -8.55 -20.26
N ASP A 259 -12.18 -8.99 -20.11
CA ASP A 259 -13.37 -8.24 -20.52
C ASP A 259 -13.50 -6.87 -19.85
N CYS A 260 -12.93 -6.69 -18.65
CA CYS A 260 -12.99 -5.46 -17.88
C CYS A 260 -11.61 -4.79 -17.74
N HIS A 261 -10.56 -5.57 -17.55
CA HIS A 261 -9.22 -5.09 -17.20
C HIS A 261 -8.23 -5.07 -18.38
N GLY A 262 -8.54 -5.73 -19.50
CA GLY A 262 -7.60 -5.99 -20.58
C GLY A 262 -6.64 -7.15 -20.28
N PRO A 263 -5.61 -7.39 -21.12
CA PRO A 263 -5.21 -6.59 -22.28
C PRO A 263 -6.12 -6.86 -23.49
N GLY A 264 -6.90 -5.86 -23.92
CA GLY A 264 -7.86 -6.00 -25.02
C GLY A 264 -8.50 -4.66 -25.38
N ALA A 265 -8.88 -4.48 -26.66
CA ALA A 265 -9.26 -3.19 -27.23
C ALA A 265 -10.56 -2.58 -26.66
N THR A 266 -11.41 -3.37 -25.99
CA THR A 266 -12.70 -2.91 -25.46
C THR A 266 -12.54 -2.22 -24.12
N ARG A 267 -12.29 -0.91 -24.15
CA ARG A 267 -12.42 -0.03 -22.98
C ARG A 267 -13.90 0.15 -22.61
N ARG A 268 -14.40 -0.67 -21.68
CA ARG A 268 -15.80 -0.56 -21.21
C ARG A 268 -16.01 0.58 -20.21
N ASN A 269 -15.17 0.68 -19.17
CA ASN A 269 -15.32 1.68 -18.12
C ASN A 269 -13.95 2.30 -17.72
N PRO A 270 -13.80 3.64 -17.72
CA PRO A 270 -12.56 4.31 -17.34
C PRO A 270 -12.18 4.11 -15.85
N LEU A 271 -13.12 3.69 -15.01
CA LEU A 271 -12.92 3.37 -13.60
C LEU A 271 -12.44 1.93 -13.34
N TYR A 272 -12.31 1.10 -14.38
CA TYR A 272 -11.69 -0.21 -14.23
C TYR A 272 -10.17 -0.09 -14.39
N PRO A 273 -9.36 -0.49 -13.39
CA PRO A 273 -7.92 -0.31 -13.43
C PRO A 273 -7.24 -1.18 -14.49
N ASN A 274 -6.11 -0.68 -15.01
CA ASN A 274 -5.11 -1.50 -15.67
C ASN A 274 -4.41 -2.40 -14.64
N LEU A 275 -4.30 -3.69 -14.93
CA LEU A 275 -3.62 -4.69 -14.09
C LEU A 275 -2.27 -5.13 -14.67
N ALA A 276 -2.06 -4.94 -15.98
CA ALA A 276 -0.87 -5.40 -16.67
C ALA A 276 0.40 -4.74 -16.10
N GLY A 277 1.44 -5.55 -15.89
CA GLY A 277 2.71 -5.14 -15.32
C GLY A 277 2.68 -4.83 -13.82
N GLN A 278 1.54 -4.92 -13.13
CA GLN A 278 1.48 -4.70 -11.68
C GLN A 278 2.22 -5.80 -10.90
N TYR A 279 2.64 -5.54 -9.65
CA TYR A 279 3.24 -6.57 -8.81
C TYR A 279 2.25 -7.68 -8.47
N ALA A 280 2.66 -8.94 -8.64
CA ALA A 280 1.84 -10.11 -8.33
C ALA A 280 1.36 -10.09 -6.87
N ASP A 281 2.26 -9.85 -5.91
CA ASP A 281 1.91 -9.81 -4.49
C ASP A 281 0.91 -8.70 -4.15
N TYR A 282 1.03 -7.54 -4.80
CA TYR A 282 0.03 -6.48 -4.66
C TYR A 282 -1.33 -6.93 -5.17
N LEU A 283 -1.39 -7.57 -6.34
CA LEU A 283 -2.64 -8.08 -6.92
C LEU A 283 -3.28 -9.16 -6.05
N VAL A 284 -2.50 -10.11 -5.55
CA VAL A 284 -2.97 -11.13 -4.58
C VAL A 284 -3.56 -10.45 -3.35
N LEU A 285 -2.83 -9.50 -2.74
CA LEU A 285 -3.31 -8.76 -1.58
C LEU A 285 -4.63 -8.03 -1.87
N GLN A 286 -4.79 -7.43 -3.06
CA GLN A 286 -6.05 -6.78 -3.44
C GLN A 286 -7.19 -7.78 -3.56
N LEU A 287 -6.98 -8.94 -4.21
CA LEU A 287 -7.98 -9.99 -4.36
C LEU A 287 -8.41 -10.56 -3.01
N GLU A 288 -7.45 -10.84 -2.12
CA GLU A 288 -7.76 -11.27 -0.76
C GLU A 288 -8.53 -10.21 0.03
N SER A 289 -8.14 -8.95 -0.09
CA SER A 289 -8.82 -7.83 0.59
C SER A 289 -10.25 -7.64 0.07
N PHE A 290 -10.50 -7.90 -1.21
CA PHE A 290 -11.85 -7.93 -1.78
C PHE A 290 -12.66 -9.11 -1.25
N LYS A 291 -12.07 -10.31 -1.23
CA LYS A 291 -12.71 -11.54 -0.72
C LYS A 291 -13.13 -11.39 0.75
N LYS A 292 -12.26 -10.77 1.56
CA LYS A 292 -12.52 -10.47 2.99
C LYS A 292 -13.40 -9.24 3.22
N ASN A 293 -13.77 -8.51 2.16
CA ASN A 293 -14.53 -7.24 2.24
C ASN A 293 -13.86 -6.16 3.14
N VAL A 294 -12.53 -6.14 3.14
CA VAL A 294 -11.70 -5.18 3.91
C VAL A 294 -10.98 -4.17 3.02
N ARG A 295 -11.15 -4.23 1.69
CA ARG A 295 -10.54 -3.26 0.76
C ARG A 295 -11.33 -1.96 0.63
N GLY A 296 -12.65 -2.06 0.56
CA GLY A 296 -13.48 -0.97 0.02
C GLY A 296 -13.12 -0.65 -1.44
N GLY A 297 -13.35 0.59 -1.89
CA GLY A 297 -12.90 1.07 -3.19
C GLY A 297 -13.81 2.11 -3.83
N THR A 298 -13.69 2.26 -5.14
CA THR A 298 -14.56 3.10 -5.96
C THR A 298 -15.96 2.49 -6.11
N ASP A 299 -16.88 3.18 -6.77
CA ASP A 299 -18.28 2.75 -6.97
C ASP A 299 -18.42 1.31 -7.51
N TYR A 300 -17.44 0.84 -8.29
CA TYR A 300 -17.44 -0.48 -8.92
C TYR A 300 -16.70 -1.57 -8.14
N ALA A 301 -16.14 -1.25 -6.96
CA ALA A 301 -15.42 -2.19 -6.10
C ALA A 301 -16.25 -3.42 -5.72
N HIS A 302 -17.57 -3.26 -5.66
CA HIS A 302 -18.49 -4.34 -5.32
C HIS A 302 -18.51 -5.49 -6.33
N ILE A 303 -18.17 -5.24 -7.59
CA ILE A 303 -18.04 -6.27 -8.63
C ILE A 303 -16.90 -7.21 -8.25
N MET A 304 -15.72 -6.64 -7.95
CA MET A 304 -14.54 -7.41 -7.58
C MET A 304 -14.69 -8.20 -6.28
N ARG A 305 -15.53 -7.76 -5.32
CA ARG A 305 -15.87 -8.58 -4.15
C ARG A 305 -16.50 -9.92 -4.54
N ARG A 306 -17.42 -9.91 -5.50
CA ARG A 306 -18.09 -11.13 -5.99
C ARG A 306 -17.12 -12.01 -6.77
N VAL A 307 -16.29 -11.40 -7.64
CA VAL A 307 -15.27 -12.11 -8.41
C VAL A 307 -14.26 -12.79 -7.48
N ALA A 308 -13.69 -12.05 -6.52
CA ALA A 308 -12.68 -12.56 -5.61
C ALA A 308 -13.22 -13.64 -4.66
N ALA A 309 -14.51 -13.58 -4.30
CA ALA A 309 -15.15 -14.62 -3.48
C ALA A 309 -15.13 -16.00 -4.16
N GLY A 310 -15.19 -16.04 -5.50
CA GLY A 310 -15.16 -17.29 -6.29
C GLY A 310 -13.77 -17.90 -6.46
N LEU A 311 -12.69 -17.13 -6.22
CA LEU A 311 -11.32 -17.58 -6.45
C LEU A 311 -10.72 -18.30 -5.22
N THR A 312 -9.95 -19.36 -5.47
CA THR A 312 -9.06 -19.99 -4.48
C THR A 312 -7.76 -19.19 -4.32
N PRO A 313 -7.01 -19.35 -3.21
CA PRO A 313 -5.71 -18.69 -3.05
C PRO A 313 -4.72 -18.98 -4.17
N GLU A 314 -4.72 -20.21 -4.70
CA GLU A 314 -3.88 -20.59 -5.84
C GLU A 314 -4.29 -19.87 -7.12
N GLN A 315 -5.59 -19.82 -7.43
CA GLN A 315 -6.09 -19.10 -8.61
C GLN A 315 -5.83 -17.59 -8.53
N MET A 316 -5.89 -17.00 -7.33
CA MET A 316 -5.51 -15.59 -7.13
C MET A 316 -4.03 -15.36 -7.46
N ARG A 317 -3.15 -16.28 -7.03
CA ARG A 317 -1.72 -16.22 -7.35
C ARG A 317 -1.47 -16.40 -8.85
N ASP A 318 -2.08 -17.39 -9.47
CA ASP A 318 -1.92 -17.67 -10.91
C ASP A 318 -2.33 -16.45 -11.76
N VAL A 319 -3.51 -15.87 -11.52
CA VAL A 319 -3.98 -14.67 -12.25
C VAL A 319 -3.09 -13.44 -11.98
N ALA A 320 -2.61 -13.29 -10.73
CA ALA A 320 -1.70 -12.21 -10.38
C ALA A 320 -0.35 -12.33 -11.09
N LEU A 321 0.21 -13.54 -11.18
CA LEU A 321 1.45 -13.83 -11.91
C LEU A 321 1.28 -13.56 -13.42
N TYR A 322 0.14 -13.95 -14.00
CA TYR A 322 -0.18 -13.63 -15.39
C TYR A 322 -0.21 -12.11 -15.63
N TYR A 323 -0.98 -11.35 -14.86
CA TYR A 323 -1.04 -9.89 -15.07
C TYR A 323 0.30 -9.20 -14.79
N ALA A 324 1.10 -9.72 -13.87
CA ALA A 324 2.45 -9.22 -13.59
C ALA A 324 3.46 -9.49 -14.72
N SER A 325 3.26 -10.58 -15.50
CA SER A 325 4.10 -10.96 -16.64
C SER A 325 3.83 -10.11 -17.88
N LEU A 326 2.61 -9.58 -18.01
CA LEU A 326 2.23 -8.78 -19.15
C LEU A 326 3.06 -7.49 -19.24
N PRO A 327 3.44 -7.06 -20.46
CA PRO A 327 3.88 -5.69 -20.65
C PRO A 327 2.75 -4.77 -20.21
N ALA A 328 3.11 -3.67 -19.55
CA ALA A 328 2.14 -2.65 -19.24
C ALA A 328 1.47 -2.13 -20.54
N ALA A 329 0.23 -1.67 -20.42
CA ALA A 329 -0.62 -1.47 -21.59
C ALA A 329 -0.23 -0.17 -22.29
N THR A 330 0.44 -0.26 -23.44
CA THR A 330 0.87 0.90 -24.22
C THR A 330 -0.25 1.94 -24.32
N ALA A 331 0.05 3.17 -23.87
CA ALA A 331 -0.87 4.28 -24.05
C ALA A 331 -1.23 4.37 -25.54
N PRO A 332 -2.51 4.50 -25.91
CA PRO A 332 -2.84 4.82 -27.29
C PRO A 332 -2.12 6.12 -27.67
N PRO A 333 -1.58 6.25 -28.90
CA PRO A 333 -0.95 7.48 -29.32
C PRO A 333 -1.92 8.65 -29.12
N ALA A 334 -1.42 9.77 -28.58
CA ALA A 334 -2.18 11.00 -28.51
C ALA A 334 -2.64 11.35 -29.94
N ARG A 335 -3.96 11.45 -30.12
CA ARG A 335 -4.54 12.01 -31.34
C ARG A 335 -4.56 13.52 -31.24
#